data_AF-A0A939NL83-F1
#
_entry.id   AF-A0A939NL83-F1
#
_cell.length_a   1.000
_cell.length_b   1.000
_cell.length_c   1.000
_cell.angle_alpha   90.00
_cell.angle_beta   90.00
_cell.angle_gamma   90.00
#
_symmetry.space_group_name_H-M   'P 1'
#
loop_
_entity.id
_entity.type
_entity.pdbx_description
1 polymer ?
#
loop_
_entity_poly.entity_id
_entity_poly.type
_entity_poly.pdbx_seq_one_letter_code
_entity_poly.pdbx_strand_id
1 'polypeptide(L)' 'MKNTACTLSSRQCAFSSEEGTCLHEYATYSCETGRVANK' A
#
# COMPACT_ATOMS: atom_id res chain seq x y z
N MET A 1 -6.83 7.87 0.46
CA MET A 1 -6.05 7.78 1.73
C MET A 1 -4.68 7.19 1.40
N LYS A 2 -3.73 8.02 0.94
CA LYS A 2 -2.33 7.60 0.71
C LYS A 2 -1.54 8.09 1.91
N ASN A 3 -1.35 7.23 2.90
CA ASN A 3 -0.42 7.54 3.98
C ASN A 3 0.99 7.27 3.44
N THR A 4 1.72 8.31 3.03
CA THR A 4 3.07 8.19 2.46
C THR A 4 4.06 7.53 3.44
N ALA A 5 3.72 7.44 4.73
CA ALA A 5 4.53 6.73 5.72
C ALA A 5 4.35 5.20 5.69
N CYS A 6 3.35 4.69 4.95
CA CYS A 6 3.04 3.28 4.84
C CYS A 6 3.10 2.82 3.38
N THR A 7 3.98 1.87 3.09
CA THR A 7 4.04 1.22 1.78
C THR A 7 3.32 -0.12 1.83
N LEU A 8 2.61 -0.45 0.75
CA LEU A 8 2.01 -1.77 0.63
C LEU A 8 3.13 -2.81 0.47
N SER A 9 3.19 -3.75 1.40
CA SER A 9 4.18 -4.84 1.41
C SER A 9 3.62 -6.14 0.83
N SER A 10 2.36 -6.15 0.38
CA SER A 10 1.79 -7.29 -0.32
C SER A 10 2.41 -7.45 -1.70
N ARG A 11 3.05 -8.61 -1.91
CA ARG A 11 3.81 -8.91 -3.12
C ARG A 11 2.96 -9.25 -4.33
N GLN A 12 1.71 -9.67 -4.12
CA GLN A 12 0.84 -10.14 -5.19
C GLN A 12 -0.52 -9.46 -5.12
N CYS A 13 -0.97 -9.03 -6.29
CA CYS A 13 -2.35 -8.63 -6.53
C CYS A 13 -3.24 -9.86 -6.46
N ALA A 14 -4.26 -9.82 -5.60
CA ALA A 14 -5.25 -10.90 -5.52
C ALA A 14 -6.21 -10.83 -6.70
N PHE A 15 -6.68 -9.61 -7.00
CA PHE A 15 -7.54 -9.34 -8.14
C PHE A 15 -7.07 -8.05 -8.81
N SER A 16 -6.74 -8.13 -10.10
CA SER A 16 -6.55 -6.95 -10.95
C SER A 16 -7.88 -6.62 -11.62
N SER A 17 -8.41 -5.44 -11.36
CA SER A 17 -9.56 -4.91 -12.10
C SER A 17 -9.09 -4.44 -13.48
N GLU A 18 -9.94 -4.52 -14.51
CA GLU A 18 -9.61 -4.05 -15.87
C GLU A 18 -9.27 -2.54 -15.90
N GLU A 19 -9.78 -1.78 -14.94
CA GLU A 19 -9.44 -0.36 -14.73
C GLU A 19 -8.05 -0.13 -14.09
N GLY A 20 -7.23 -1.16 -13.96
CA GLY A 20 -5.87 -1.07 -13.39
C GLY A 20 -5.84 -0.96 -11.86
N THR A 21 -6.98 -1.09 -11.19
CA THR A 21 -7.04 -1.16 -9.73
C THR A 21 -6.69 -2.56 -9.27
N CYS A 22 -5.62 -2.69 -8.51
CA CYS A 22 -5.25 -3.94 -7.87
C CYS A 22 -5.85 -4.03 -6.46
N LEU A 23 -6.69 -5.03 -6.25
CA LEU A 23 -7.22 -5.42 -4.95
C LEU A 23 -6.31 -6.48 -4.35
N HIS A 24 -5.85 -6.23 -3.13
CA HIS A 24 -5.04 -7.15 -2.36
C HIS A 24 -5.88 -7.73 -1.23
N GLU A 25 -6.11 -9.04 -1.25
CA GLU A 25 -6.62 -9.75 -0.07
C GLU A 25 -5.49 -9.87 0.96
N TYR A 26 -5.78 -9.58 2.23
CA TYR A 26 -4.78 -9.52 3.31
C TYR A 26 -3.63 -8.53 3.04
N ALA A 27 -3.97 -7.33 2.57
CA ALA A 27 -3.01 -6.25 2.37
C ALA A 27 -2.19 -5.98 3.63
N THR A 28 -0.88 -6.24 3.60
CA THR A 28 0.04 -5.88 4.68
C THR A 28 0.71 -4.56 4.32
N TYR A 29 0.78 -3.66 5.28
CA TYR A 29 1.43 -2.37 5.11
C TYR A 29 2.63 -2.28 6.04
N SER A 30 3.76 -1.91 5.47
CA SER A 30 4.97 -1.60 6.21
C SER A 30 5.01 -0.09 6.41
N CYS A 31 4.73 0.34 7.65
CA CYS A 31 4.74 1.74 8.04
C CYS A 31 6.04 2.06 8.79
N GLU A 32 6.76 3.09 8.35
CA GLU A 32 7.90 3.59 9.11
C GLU A 32 7.40 4.53 10.22
N THR A 33 7.47 4.07 11.47
CA THR A 33 7.12 4.87 12.64
C THR A 33 8.27 5.81 13.01
N GLY A 34 8.52 6.86 12.21
CA GLY A 34 9.66 7.74 12.54
C GLY A 34 9.97 8.92 11.63
N ARG A 35 9.24 9.17 10.54
CA ARG A 35 9.36 10.44 9.81
C ARG A 35 8.00 11.00 9.47
N VAL A 36 7.59 12.04 10.20
CA VAL A 36 6.69 13.06 9.65
C VAL A 36 7.29 13.41 8.29
N ALA A 37 6.57 13.16 7.20
CA ALA A 37 6.98 13.52 5.86
C ALA A 37 7.18 15.04 5.81
N ASN A 38 8.40 15.49 6.12
CA ASN A 38 8.83 16.84 5.93
C ASN A 38 9.42 16.91 4.53
N LYS A 39 8.64 17.54 3.66
CA LYS A 39 8.95 18.05 2.33
C LYS A 39 8.81 17.09 1.16
#